data_AF-A0A9W8W8P4-F1
#
_entry.id   AF-A0A9W8W8P4-F1
#
_cell.length_a   1.000
_cell.length_b   1.000
_cell.length_c   1.000
_cell.angle_alpha   90.00
_cell.angle_beta   90.00
_cell.angle_gamma   90.00
#
_symmetry.space_group_name_H-M   'P 1'
#
loop_
_entity.id
_entity.type
_entity.pdbx_description
1 polymer ?
#
loop_
_entity_poly.entity_id
_entity_poly.type
_entity_poly.pdbx_seq_one_letter_code
_entity_poly.pdbx_strand_id
1 'polypeptide(L)'
;MANLDTCLTYEEFKDRGRVEGIFLREARGVMRDITGTEDVYVIEYKIRRRPLAFPYVNANELESGTLPVLGAHCDYSGDDAIDRIRYVFGDKAESYLDRPFQLLNLWKPLKGPVRDCPLAVCDPATIDHSRDVCYVDLIDPTNVGELANVHYNAKQSWYYISDQQATEALVFKGYDSREPNVLGVPHCAFMKDANVPEDEVRESIEVRAVAFFP
;
A
#
# COMPACT_ATOMS: atom_id res chain seq x y z
N MET A 1 -7.04 -10.84 -4.33
CA MET A 1 -8.20 -10.16 -3.71
C MET A 1 -8.68 -11.00 -2.54
N ALA A 2 -9.03 -10.37 -1.43
CA ALA A 2 -9.57 -11.02 -0.23
C ALA A 2 -10.90 -10.37 0.17
N ASN A 3 -11.79 -11.14 0.77
CA ASN A 3 -12.98 -10.59 1.41
C ASN A 3 -12.59 -10.11 2.82
N LEU A 4 -12.80 -8.83 3.10
CA LEU A 4 -12.54 -8.18 4.38
C LEU A 4 -13.74 -7.29 4.73
N ASP A 5 -14.81 -7.96 5.16
CA ASP A 5 -16.01 -7.33 5.71
C ASP A 5 -15.74 -6.98 7.18
N THR A 6 -15.31 -5.74 7.40
CA THR A 6 -14.86 -5.20 8.69
C THR A 6 -16.02 -4.99 9.65
N CYS A 7 -15.80 -5.21 10.94
CA CYS A 7 -16.80 -4.87 11.97
C CYS A 7 -17.00 -3.35 12.16
N LEU A 8 -16.10 -2.52 11.62
CA LEU A 8 -16.21 -1.07 11.66
C LEU A 8 -17.18 -0.51 10.61
N THR A 9 -18.03 0.41 11.06
CA THR A 9 -18.78 1.31 10.19
C THR A 9 -17.87 2.37 9.57
N TYR A 10 -18.32 3.01 8.49
CA TYR A 10 -17.57 4.07 7.80
C TYR A 10 -17.15 5.22 8.73
N GLU A 11 -18.04 5.69 9.61
CA GLU A 11 -17.76 6.81 10.53
C GLU A 11 -16.71 6.45 11.59
N GLU A 12 -16.62 5.18 11.98
CA GLU A 12 -15.66 4.71 12.99
C GLU A 12 -14.21 4.71 12.50
N PHE A 13 -13.97 4.81 11.18
CA PHE A 13 -12.61 5.04 10.64
C PHE A 13 -12.03 6.42 10.98
N LYS A 14 -12.84 7.33 11.55
CA LYS A 14 -12.35 8.60 12.13
C LYS A 14 -11.75 8.39 13.53
N ASP A 15 -12.05 7.28 14.20
CA ASP A 15 -11.52 6.95 15.52
C ASP A 15 -10.27 6.08 15.40
N ARG A 16 -9.12 6.68 15.70
CA ARG A 16 -7.82 6.02 15.68
C ARG A 16 -7.76 4.76 16.56
N GLY A 17 -8.34 4.80 17.76
CA GLY A 17 -8.34 3.67 18.69
C GLY A 17 -9.15 2.49 18.16
N ARG A 18 -10.22 2.76 17.40
CA ARG A 18 -11.00 1.71 16.73
C ARG A 18 -10.29 1.14 15.52
N VAL A 19 -9.64 1.96 14.70
CA VAL A 19 -8.85 1.49 13.56
C VAL A 19 -7.73 0.57 14.05
N GLU A 20 -6.94 1.02 15.01
CA GLU A 20 -5.82 0.25 15.58
C GLU A 20 -6.30 -0.98 16.37
N GLY A 21 -7.36 -0.80 17.16
CA GLY A 21 -7.89 -1.83 18.04
C GLY A 21 -8.77 -2.87 17.35
N ILE A 22 -9.31 -2.62 16.15
CA ILE A 22 -10.23 -3.55 15.47
C ILE A 22 -9.71 -3.83 14.06
N PHE A 23 -9.72 -2.82 13.19
CA PHE A 23 -9.45 -3.03 11.76
C PHE A 23 -8.04 -3.57 11.49
N LEU A 24 -7.00 -3.05 12.15
CA LEU A 24 -5.64 -3.57 11.95
C LEU A 24 -5.48 -5.02 12.39
N ARG A 25 -6.28 -5.49 13.36
CA ARG A 25 -6.31 -6.91 13.75
C ARG A 25 -6.96 -7.77 12.67
N GLU A 26 -8.06 -7.30 12.07
CA GLU A 26 -8.73 -7.98 10.95
C GLU A 26 -7.83 -8.03 9.71
N ALA A 27 -7.20 -6.90 9.35
CA ALA A 27 -6.24 -6.80 8.25
C ALA A 27 -5.04 -7.74 8.44
N ARG A 28 -4.49 -7.82 9.67
CA ARG A 28 -3.45 -8.80 10.03
C ARG A 28 -3.96 -10.22 9.85
N GLY A 29 -5.19 -10.53 10.24
CA GLY A 29 -5.81 -11.84 10.04
C GLY A 29 -5.80 -12.26 8.56
N VAL A 30 -6.27 -11.39 7.68
CA VAL A 30 -6.24 -11.63 6.22
C VAL A 30 -4.83 -11.90 5.71
N MET A 31 -3.84 -11.11 6.16
CA MET A 31 -2.44 -11.29 5.74
C MET A 31 -1.83 -12.59 6.29
N ARG A 32 -2.19 -13.01 7.51
CA ARG A 32 -1.81 -14.34 8.06
C ARG A 32 -2.37 -15.47 7.22
N ASP A 33 -3.66 -15.40 6.87
CA ASP A 33 -4.33 -16.43 6.07
C ASP A 33 -3.70 -16.54 4.66
N ILE A 34 -3.34 -15.42 4.04
CA ILE A 34 -2.71 -15.39 2.71
C ILE A 34 -1.28 -15.93 2.75
N THR A 35 -0.51 -15.57 3.78
CA THR A 35 0.91 -15.93 3.86
C THR A 35 1.15 -17.31 4.46
N GLY A 36 0.20 -17.81 5.25
CA GLY A 36 0.35 -19.06 6.01
C GLY A 36 1.28 -18.96 7.22
N THR A 37 1.67 -17.75 7.65
CA THR A 37 2.48 -17.54 8.86
C THR A 37 1.72 -16.75 9.92
N GLU A 38 1.97 -17.06 11.19
CA GLU A 38 1.39 -16.34 12.33
C GLU A 38 2.17 -15.07 12.68
N ASP A 39 3.39 -14.99 12.17
CA ASP A 39 4.37 -13.97 12.51
C ASP A 39 4.25 -12.75 11.60
N VAL A 40 3.07 -12.12 11.65
CA VAL A 40 2.71 -10.94 10.86
C VAL A 40 2.53 -9.73 11.77
N TYR A 41 3.23 -8.65 11.47
CA TYR A 41 3.16 -7.37 12.20
C TYR A 41 2.75 -6.24 11.27
N VAL A 42 1.71 -5.50 11.66
CA VAL A 42 1.37 -4.24 11.00
C VAL A 42 2.40 -3.18 11.43
N ILE A 43 3.01 -2.52 10.45
CA ILE A 43 4.08 -1.55 10.67
C ILE A 43 3.64 -0.10 10.41
N GLU A 44 2.68 0.10 9.52
CA GLU A 44 2.14 1.41 9.16
C GLU A 44 0.73 1.25 8.61
N TYR A 45 -0.12 2.25 8.76
CA TYR A 45 -1.34 2.39 7.98
C TYR A 45 -1.60 3.85 7.63
N LYS A 46 -2.31 4.08 6.52
CA LYS A 46 -2.73 5.40 6.07
C LYS A 46 -4.18 5.38 5.61
N ILE A 47 -4.97 6.33 6.11
CA ILE A 47 -6.28 6.62 5.56
C ILE A 47 -6.11 7.71 4.53
N ARG A 48 -6.59 7.46 3.31
CA ARG A 48 -6.54 8.40 2.20
C ARG A 48 -7.94 8.86 1.86
N ARG A 49 -8.12 10.18 1.81
CA ARG A 49 -9.37 10.83 1.41
C ARG A 49 -9.06 11.78 0.28
N ARG A 50 -9.60 11.51 -0.91
CA ARG A 50 -9.40 12.39 -2.06
C ARG A 50 -10.32 13.62 -1.93
N PRO A 51 -9.78 14.85 -1.89
CA PRO A 51 -10.60 16.06 -2.02
C PRO A 51 -11.03 16.29 -3.47
N LEU A 52 -12.14 17.01 -3.67
CA LEU A 52 -12.64 17.36 -5.00
C LEU A 52 -11.62 18.10 -5.87
N ALA A 53 -10.81 18.98 -5.27
CA ALA A 53 -9.80 19.76 -5.98
C ALA A 53 -8.62 18.93 -6.53
N PHE A 54 -8.48 17.66 -6.12
CA PHE A 54 -7.43 16.77 -6.62
C PHE A 54 -7.55 16.59 -8.15
N PRO A 55 -6.43 16.60 -8.91
CA PRO A 55 -5.04 16.55 -8.44
C PRO A 55 -4.43 17.93 -8.11
N TYR A 56 -5.16 19.03 -8.31
CA TYR A 56 -4.67 20.39 -8.09
C TYR A 56 -5.05 20.89 -6.70
N VAL A 57 -4.33 20.38 -5.69
CA VAL A 57 -4.54 20.72 -4.28
C VAL A 57 -3.40 21.56 -3.74
N ASN A 58 -3.76 22.49 -2.85
CA ASN A 58 -2.79 23.29 -2.13
C ASN A 58 -2.10 22.40 -1.06
N ALA A 59 -0.78 22.20 -1.19
CA ALA A 59 -0.01 21.35 -0.31
C ALA A 59 -0.06 21.81 1.17
N ASN A 60 -0.36 23.09 1.43
CA ASN A 60 -0.47 23.64 2.79
C ASN A 60 -1.81 23.32 3.47
N GLU A 61 -2.80 22.81 2.73
CA GLU A 61 -4.17 22.58 3.21
C GLU A 61 -4.46 21.09 3.50
N LEU A 62 -3.47 20.22 3.30
CA LEU A 62 -3.61 18.79 3.44
C LEU A 62 -2.50 18.20 4.31
N GLU A 63 -2.88 17.24 5.13
CA GLU A 63 -1.90 16.39 5.80
C GLU A 63 -1.16 15.55 4.76
N SER A 64 0.16 15.47 4.89
CA SER A 64 1.01 14.74 3.94
C SER A 64 0.60 13.27 3.86
N GLY A 65 0.62 12.71 2.65
CA GLY A 65 0.33 11.28 2.43
C GLY A 65 -1.16 10.91 2.48
N THR A 66 -2.08 11.88 2.54
CA THR A 66 -3.54 11.62 2.53
C THR A 66 -4.13 11.47 1.12
N LEU A 67 -3.37 11.84 0.08
CA LEU A 67 -3.84 11.85 -1.31
C LEU A 67 -3.57 10.55 -2.06
N PRO A 68 -4.37 10.22 -3.08
CA PRO A 68 -3.99 9.24 -4.09
C PRO A 68 -2.64 9.56 -4.76
N VAL A 69 -1.80 8.54 -4.95
CA VAL A 69 -0.53 8.68 -5.66
C VAL A 69 -0.72 8.28 -7.13
N LEU A 70 -0.54 9.22 -8.05
CA LEU A 70 -0.73 8.99 -9.49
C LEU A 70 0.50 8.39 -10.17
N GLY A 71 1.70 8.60 -9.61
CA GLY A 71 2.92 8.00 -10.12
C GLY A 71 2.96 6.50 -9.84
N ALA A 72 3.25 5.69 -10.86
CA ALA A 72 3.51 4.27 -10.69
C ALA A 72 4.79 4.09 -9.86
N HIS A 73 4.69 3.33 -8.77
CA HIS A 73 5.80 3.11 -7.86
C HIS A 73 5.73 1.75 -7.16
N CYS A 74 6.86 1.35 -6.58
CA CYS A 74 6.94 0.35 -5.52
C CYS A 74 7.47 1.01 -4.26
N ASP A 75 6.94 0.57 -3.12
CA ASP A 75 7.17 1.23 -1.82
C ASP A 75 8.57 1.07 -1.26
N TYR A 76 9.33 0.08 -1.73
CA TYR A 76 10.58 -0.34 -1.13
C TYR A 76 11.60 -0.67 -2.22
N SER A 77 12.84 -0.23 -2.00
CA SER A 77 14.00 -0.96 -2.51
C SER A 77 14.38 -2.11 -1.56
N GLY A 78 15.36 -2.93 -1.96
CA GLY A 78 15.86 -3.99 -1.09
C GLY A 78 16.50 -3.46 0.20
N ASP A 79 17.28 -2.38 0.08
CA ASP A 79 17.94 -1.74 1.22
C ASP A 79 16.92 -1.02 2.11
N ASP A 80 15.96 -0.27 1.54
CA ASP A 80 14.89 0.38 2.30
C ASP A 80 14.02 -0.63 3.05
N ALA A 81 13.74 -1.79 2.44
CA ALA A 81 12.99 -2.84 3.11
C ALA A 81 13.68 -3.31 4.40
N ILE A 82 15.01 -3.50 4.38
CA ILE A 82 15.80 -3.90 5.54
C ILE A 82 15.83 -2.77 6.58
N ASP A 83 16.08 -1.54 6.15
CA ASP A 83 16.14 -0.39 7.03
C ASP A 83 14.79 -0.09 7.67
N ARG A 84 13.68 -0.36 6.96
CA ARG A 84 12.34 -0.31 7.53
C ARG A 84 12.17 -1.33 8.67
N ILE A 85 12.68 -2.55 8.53
CA ILE A 85 12.65 -3.55 9.62
C ILE A 85 13.50 -3.05 10.80
N ARG A 86 14.70 -2.50 10.55
CA ARG A 86 15.54 -1.92 11.62
C ARG A 86 14.84 -0.80 12.36
N TYR A 87 14.19 0.11 11.62
CA TYR A 87 13.44 1.22 12.18
C TYR A 87 12.28 0.73 13.07
N VAL A 88 11.50 -0.24 12.60
CA VAL A 88 10.29 -0.71 13.31
C VAL A 88 10.62 -1.57 14.52
N PHE A 89 11.62 -2.46 14.42
CA PHE A 89 11.92 -3.46 15.46
C PHE A 89 13.10 -3.07 16.37
N GLY A 90 13.84 -2.00 16.04
CA GLY A 90 14.95 -1.47 16.83
C GLY A 90 15.97 -2.55 17.16
N ASP A 91 16.32 -2.67 18.44
CA ASP A 91 17.33 -3.63 18.94
C ASP A 91 17.00 -5.10 18.62
N LYS A 92 15.74 -5.43 18.30
CA LYS A 92 15.33 -6.79 17.93
C LYS A 92 15.45 -7.09 16.44
N ALA A 93 15.70 -6.08 15.60
CA ALA A 93 15.59 -6.20 14.14
C ALA A 93 16.51 -7.29 13.57
N GLU A 94 17.76 -7.38 14.00
CA GLU A 94 18.71 -8.36 13.47
C GLU A 94 18.23 -9.81 13.72
N SER A 95 17.58 -10.08 14.86
CA SER A 95 16.99 -11.41 15.13
C SER A 95 15.82 -11.77 14.19
N TYR A 96 15.17 -10.77 13.60
CA TYR A 96 14.12 -10.96 12.60
C TYR A 96 14.68 -11.02 11.18
N LEU A 97 15.74 -10.25 10.89
CA LEU A 97 16.38 -10.20 9.57
C LEU A 97 17.15 -11.48 9.22
N ASP A 98 17.51 -12.29 10.22
CA ASP A 98 18.05 -13.64 10.02
C ASP A 98 17.04 -14.63 9.40
N ARG A 99 15.77 -14.22 9.24
CA ARG A 99 14.68 -15.05 8.71
C ARG A 99 14.16 -14.51 7.37
N PRO A 100 13.65 -15.39 6.49
CA PRO A 100 12.95 -14.91 5.32
C PRO A 100 11.73 -14.06 5.71
N PHE A 101 11.49 -12.97 5.00
CA PHE A 101 10.38 -12.06 5.28
C PHE A 101 9.78 -11.48 4.00
N GLN A 102 8.52 -11.07 4.10
CA GLN A 102 7.80 -10.34 3.06
C GLN A 102 7.24 -9.04 3.64
N LEU A 103 7.41 -7.94 2.94
CA LEU A 103 6.61 -6.74 3.15
C LEU A 103 5.35 -6.85 2.29
N LEU A 104 4.21 -6.59 2.90
CA LEU A 104 2.89 -6.74 2.30
C LEU A 104 2.14 -5.42 2.41
N ASN A 105 1.42 -5.10 1.34
CA ASN A 105 0.46 -4.03 1.30
C ASN A 105 -0.94 -4.62 1.26
N LEU A 106 -1.83 -4.08 2.08
CA LEU A 106 -3.27 -4.27 2.00
C LEU A 106 -3.92 -2.93 1.68
N TRP A 107 -4.70 -2.89 0.61
CA TRP A 107 -5.48 -1.72 0.21
C TRP A 107 -6.97 -2.06 0.23
N LYS A 108 -7.77 -1.23 0.89
CA LYS A 108 -9.21 -1.45 1.05
C LYS A 108 -10.00 -0.14 0.90
N PRO A 109 -11.09 -0.10 0.11
CA PRO A 109 -12.01 1.03 0.12
C PRO A 109 -12.73 1.18 1.47
N LEU A 110 -12.97 2.42 1.90
CA LEU A 110 -13.86 2.73 3.03
C LEU A 110 -15.31 2.85 2.58
N LYS A 111 -15.53 3.20 1.32
CA LYS A 111 -16.83 3.21 0.64
C LYS A 111 -16.67 2.65 -0.77
N GLY A 112 -17.71 2.00 -1.28
CA GLY A 112 -17.73 1.42 -2.61
C GLY A 112 -19.11 1.54 -3.24
N PRO A 113 -19.24 1.24 -4.55
CA PRO A 113 -18.18 0.84 -5.47
C PRO A 113 -17.14 1.95 -5.72
N VAL A 114 -15.86 1.58 -5.83
CA VAL A 114 -14.81 2.54 -6.22
C VAL A 114 -14.83 2.76 -7.73
N ARG A 115 -15.24 3.96 -8.13
CA ARG A 115 -15.21 4.42 -9.54
C ARG A 115 -14.22 5.56 -9.76
N ASP A 116 -13.92 6.30 -8.71
CA ASP A 116 -12.92 7.35 -8.69
C ASP A 116 -11.56 6.85 -8.18
N CYS A 117 -10.50 7.21 -8.88
CA CYS A 117 -9.11 6.91 -8.51
C CYS A 117 -8.85 5.45 -8.06
N PRO A 118 -9.37 4.40 -8.72
CA PRO A 118 -9.09 3.01 -8.32
C PRO A 118 -7.58 2.71 -8.24
N LEU A 119 -7.21 1.70 -7.44
CA LEU A 119 -5.83 1.23 -7.35
C LEU A 119 -5.55 0.26 -8.50
N ALA A 120 -4.59 0.63 -9.35
CA ALA A 120 -3.99 -0.28 -10.32
C ALA A 120 -2.74 -0.95 -9.72
N VAL A 121 -2.55 -2.21 -10.08
CA VAL A 121 -1.34 -2.99 -9.80
C VAL A 121 -0.76 -3.55 -11.09
N CYS A 122 0.55 -3.57 -11.22
CA CYS A 122 1.26 -4.14 -12.37
C CYS A 122 1.78 -5.54 -12.03
N ASP A 123 1.74 -6.44 -13.01
CA ASP A 123 2.46 -7.71 -12.91
C ASP A 123 3.98 -7.46 -12.89
N PRO A 124 4.70 -7.78 -11.79
CA PRO A 124 6.15 -7.58 -11.70
C PRO A 124 6.92 -8.34 -12.78
N ALA A 125 6.41 -9.47 -13.28
CA ALA A 125 7.06 -10.27 -14.32
C ALA A 125 7.13 -9.54 -15.68
N THR A 126 6.37 -8.46 -15.84
CA THR A 126 6.34 -7.65 -17.07
C THR A 126 7.21 -6.39 -16.99
N ILE A 127 7.90 -6.17 -15.87
CA ILE A 127 8.76 -5.01 -15.63
C ILE A 127 10.17 -5.27 -16.19
N ASP A 128 10.65 -4.37 -17.04
CA ASP A 128 12.06 -4.34 -17.44
C ASP A 128 12.84 -3.48 -16.44
N HIS A 129 13.49 -4.12 -15.45
CA HIS A 129 14.23 -3.43 -14.39
C HIS A 129 15.22 -2.38 -14.91
N SER A 130 15.85 -2.61 -16.06
CA SER A 130 16.88 -1.71 -16.59
C SER A 130 16.32 -0.45 -17.26
N ARG A 131 15.03 -0.48 -17.62
CA ARG A 131 14.38 0.59 -18.40
C ARG A 131 13.21 1.24 -17.68
N ASP A 132 12.52 0.45 -16.86
CA ASP A 132 11.27 0.84 -16.24
C ASP A 132 11.49 1.36 -14.82
N VAL A 133 12.58 0.97 -14.13
CA VAL A 133 12.74 1.23 -12.69
C VAL A 133 13.75 2.34 -12.43
N CYS A 134 13.36 3.32 -11.62
CA CYS A 134 14.23 4.38 -11.13
C CYS A 134 14.07 4.51 -9.61
N TYR A 135 15.10 4.13 -8.86
CA TYR A 135 15.14 4.34 -7.41
C TYR A 135 15.29 5.82 -7.08
N VAL A 136 14.53 6.27 -6.10
CA VAL A 136 14.51 7.67 -5.66
C VAL A 136 14.42 7.74 -4.14
N ASP A 137 15.14 8.73 -3.58
CA ASP A 137 15.07 9.03 -2.17
C ASP A 137 13.72 9.67 -1.82
N LEU A 138 13.05 9.09 -0.84
CA LEU A 138 11.90 9.68 -0.17
C LEU A 138 12.39 10.38 1.10
N ILE A 139 12.64 11.68 0.99
CA ILE A 139 13.17 12.49 2.08
C ILE A 139 12.02 13.16 2.84
N ASP A 140 11.90 12.84 4.12
CA ASP A 140 11.09 13.59 5.08
C ASP A 140 12.00 14.24 6.15
N PRO A 141 11.49 15.15 7.01
CA PRO A 141 12.33 15.85 7.99
C PRO A 141 13.04 14.95 9.01
N THR A 142 12.60 13.70 9.16
CA THR A 142 13.03 12.76 10.21
C THR A 142 13.58 11.44 9.67
N ASN A 143 13.41 11.16 8.39
CA ASN A 143 13.76 9.90 7.79
C ASN A 143 14.11 10.07 6.29
N VAL A 144 15.06 9.27 5.83
CA VAL A 144 15.34 9.08 4.42
C VAL A 144 14.98 7.64 4.11
N GLY A 145 13.96 7.45 3.28
CA GLY A 145 13.67 6.14 2.70
C GLY A 145 14.03 6.11 1.21
N GLU A 146 13.91 4.95 0.59
CA GLU A 146 14.07 4.77 -0.86
C GLU A 146 12.88 4.00 -1.43
N LEU A 147 12.31 4.54 -2.50
CA LEU A 147 11.24 3.89 -3.26
C LEU A 147 11.65 3.75 -4.72
N ALA A 148 10.91 2.94 -5.48
CA ALA A 148 11.16 2.76 -6.91
C ALA A 148 10.04 3.38 -7.74
N ASN A 149 10.33 4.41 -8.52
CA ASN A 149 9.42 4.88 -9.56
C ASN A 149 9.42 3.93 -10.76
N VAL A 150 8.26 3.78 -11.38
CA VAL A 150 8.07 2.94 -12.57
C VAL A 150 7.68 3.79 -13.78
N HIS A 151 8.56 3.82 -14.76
CA HIS A 151 8.38 4.48 -16.05
C HIS A 151 7.48 3.66 -16.97
N TYR A 152 6.75 4.35 -17.84
CA TYR A 152 5.87 3.71 -18.81
C TYR A 152 6.63 2.79 -19.78
N ASN A 153 6.11 1.58 -19.93
CA ASN A 153 6.52 0.66 -20.97
C ASN A 153 5.29 -0.12 -21.46
N ALA A 154 5.07 -0.15 -22.79
CA ALA A 154 3.90 -0.78 -23.39
C ALA A 154 3.79 -2.30 -23.15
N LYS A 155 4.85 -2.93 -22.66
CA LYS A 155 4.86 -4.36 -22.28
C LYS A 155 4.31 -4.62 -20.88
N GLN A 156 4.16 -3.58 -20.06
CA GLN A 156 3.65 -3.70 -18.69
C GLN A 156 2.18 -4.12 -18.70
N SER A 157 1.84 -5.09 -17.85
CA SER A 157 0.47 -5.56 -17.69
C SER A 157 -0.12 -5.04 -16.39
N TRP A 158 -1.06 -4.10 -16.53
CA TRP A 158 -1.72 -3.43 -15.42
C TRP A 158 -3.14 -3.95 -15.22
N TYR A 159 -3.53 -4.11 -13.95
CA TYR A 159 -4.82 -4.65 -13.53
C TYR A 159 -5.42 -3.80 -12.42
N TYR A 160 -6.74 -3.78 -12.33
CA TYR A 160 -7.49 -3.17 -11.22
C TYR A 160 -8.81 -3.91 -11.04
N ILE A 161 -9.44 -3.74 -9.87
CA ILE A 161 -10.78 -4.30 -9.60
C ILE A 161 -11.83 -3.26 -10.01
N SER A 162 -12.65 -3.58 -11.01
CA SER A 162 -13.77 -2.70 -11.39
C SER A 162 -14.85 -2.71 -10.31
N ASP A 163 -15.35 -1.52 -9.95
CA ASP A 163 -16.42 -1.35 -8.97
C ASP A 163 -16.11 -2.03 -7.63
N GLN A 164 -14.85 -2.00 -7.19
CA GLN A 164 -14.40 -2.63 -5.95
C GLN A 164 -15.24 -2.17 -4.76
N GLN A 165 -15.77 -3.12 -4.00
CA GLN A 165 -16.65 -2.87 -2.87
C GLN A 165 -15.86 -2.58 -1.58
N ALA A 166 -16.53 -1.95 -0.62
CA ALA A 166 -15.96 -1.74 0.71
C ALA A 166 -15.77 -3.05 1.51
N THR A 167 -16.26 -4.19 1.02
CA THR A 167 -16.00 -5.51 1.63
C THR A 167 -14.79 -6.20 1.01
N GLU A 168 -14.14 -5.61 0.01
CA GLU A 168 -13.04 -6.24 -0.73
C GLU A 168 -11.71 -5.55 -0.45
N ALA A 169 -10.67 -6.34 -0.23
CA ALA A 169 -9.30 -5.86 -0.07
C ALA A 169 -8.38 -6.44 -1.15
N LEU A 170 -7.45 -5.61 -1.63
CA LEU A 170 -6.32 -6.06 -2.43
C LEU A 170 -5.14 -6.27 -1.49
N VAL A 171 -4.50 -7.43 -1.57
CA VAL A 171 -3.26 -7.72 -0.83
C VAL A 171 -2.20 -8.06 -1.87
N PHE A 172 -1.05 -7.40 -1.77
CA PHE A 172 0.04 -7.55 -2.72
C PHE A 172 1.41 -7.39 -2.04
N LYS A 173 2.44 -7.96 -2.65
CA LYS A 173 3.81 -7.98 -2.15
C LYS A 173 4.47 -6.62 -2.41
N GLY A 174 5.01 -6.00 -1.37
CA GLY A 174 5.90 -4.84 -1.45
C GLY A 174 7.38 -5.23 -1.57
N TYR A 175 7.79 -6.32 -0.93
CA TYR A 175 9.15 -6.88 -1.00
C TYR A 175 9.15 -8.34 -0.53
N ASP A 176 10.12 -9.15 -0.99
CA ASP A 176 10.36 -10.51 -0.50
C ASP A 176 11.87 -10.78 -0.42
N SER A 177 12.37 -11.03 0.79
CA SER A 177 13.81 -11.22 1.01
C SER A 177 14.38 -12.49 0.38
N ARG A 178 13.52 -13.42 -0.07
CA ARG A 178 13.93 -14.62 -0.84
C ARG A 178 14.16 -14.32 -2.31
N GLU A 179 13.63 -13.20 -2.79
CA GLU A 179 13.71 -12.76 -4.19
C GLU A 179 14.21 -11.30 -4.24
N PRO A 180 15.38 -10.96 -3.67
CA PRO A 180 15.80 -9.57 -3.45
C PRO A 180 15.98 -8.76 -4.74
N ASN A 181 16.12 -9.44 -5.88
CA ASN A 181 16.25 -8.82 -7.20
C ASN A 181 14.91 -8.64 -7.93
N VAL A 182 13.81 -9.16 -7.37
CA VAL A 182 12.46 -9.02 -7.93
C VAL A 182 11.80 -7.81 -7.28
N LEU A 183 11.29 -6.92 -8.11
CA LEU A 183 10.60 -5.73 -7.63
C LEU A 183 9.30 -6.14 -6.92
N GLY A 184 8.92 -5.40 -5.88
CA GLY A 184 7.56 -5.43 -5.36
C GLY A 184 6.52 -5.12 -6.44
N VAL A 185 5.24 -5.34 -6.15
CA VAL A 185 4.14 -5.06 -7.08
C VAL A 185 4.01 -3.56 -7.31
N PRO A 186 4.30 -3.06 -8.54
CA PRO A 186 4.10 -1.66 -8.85
C PRO A 186 2.63 -1.29 -8.78
N HIS A 187 2.34 -0.11 -8.27
CA HIS A 187 0.98 0.34 -8.10
C HIS A 187 0.84 1.86 -8.20
N CYS A 188 -0.36 2.30 -8.56
CA CYS A 188 -0.75 3.71 -8.54
C CYS A 188 -2.27 3.84 -8.53
N ALA A 189 -2.74 5.04 -8.21
CA ALA A 189 -4.08 5.48 -8.52
C ALA A 189 -4.13 5.99 -9.97
N PHE A 190 -5.24 5.78 -10.68
CA PHE A 190 -5.47 6.41 -11.97
C PHE A 190 -6.86 7.05 -12.04
N MET A 191 -6.99 8.19 -12.71
CA MET A 191 -8.28 8.86 -12.90
C MET A 191 -9.03 8.19 -14.05
N LYS A 192 -10.19 7.61 -13.75
CA LYS A 192 -11.05 6.96 -14.76
C LYS A 192 -11.97 7.97 -15.45
N ASP A 193 -12.65 8.79 -14.66
CA ASP A 193 -13.60 9.80 -15.13
C ASP A 193 -13.21 11.20 -14.61
N ALA A 194 -13.39 12.22 -15.45
CA ALA A 194 -13.07 13.61 -15.09
C ALA A 194 -14.14 14.25 -14.17
N ASN A 195 -15.37 13.73 -14.20
CA ASN A 195 -16.53 14.31 -13.52
C ASN A 195 -17.09 13.33 -12.48
N VAL A 196 -16.40 13.22 -11.35
CA VAL A 196 -16.81 12.35 -10.23
C VAL A 196 -17.73 13.13 -9.29
N PRO A 197 -18.93 12.61 -8.95
CA PRO A 197 -19.77 13.17 -7.90
C PRO A 197 -19.05 13.26 -6.55
N GLU A 198 -19.35 14.29 -5.75
CA GLU A 198 -18.68 14.52 -4.46
C GLU A 198 -18.82 13.35 -3.49
N ASP A 199 -19.96 12.67 -3.47
CA ASP A 199 -20.21 11.51 -2.64
C ASP A 199 -19.46 10.24 -3.10
N GLU A 200 -19.03 10.20 -4.37
CA GLU A 200 -18.30 9.09 -4.98
C GLU A 200 -16.77 9.23 -4.94
N VAL A 201 -16.22 10.34 -4.42
CA VAL A 201 -14.75 10.55 -4.34
C VAL A 201 -14.08 9.47 -3.51
N ARG A 202 -12.90 9.01 -3.93
CA ARG A 202 -12.24 7.88 -3.27
C ARG A 202 -11.88 8.13 -1.81
N GLU A 203 -12.24 7.17 -0.96
CA GLU A 203 -11.74 7.03 0.41
C GLU A 203 -11.29 5.59 0.67
N SER A 204 -10.07 5.42 1.16
CA SER A 204 -9.44 4.11 1.32
C SER A 204 -8.54 4.06 2.54
N ILE A 205 -8.20 2.84 2.97
CA ILE A 205 -7.16 2.57 3.95
C ILE A 205 -6.11 1.65 3.33
N GLU A 206 -4.86 2.00 3.58
CA GLU A 206 -3.66 1.24 3.25
C GLU A 206 -3.03 0.74 4.54
N VAL A 207 -2.66 -0.54 4.57
CA VAL A 207 -1.96 -1.16 5.71
C VAL A 207 -0.72 -1.83 5.17
N ARG A 208 0.44 -1.49 5.74
CA ARG A 208 1.71 -2.15 5.49
C ARG A 208 2.01 -3.09 6.64
N ALA A 209 2.41 -4.30 6.31
CA ALA A 209 2.81 -5.30 7.28
C ALA A 209 4.07 -6.03 6.85
N VAL A 210 4.79 -6.59 7.81
CA VAL A 210 5.83 -7.58 7.57
C VAL A 210 5.35 -8.95 8.02
N ALA A 211 5.61 -9.97 7.21
CA ALA A 211 5.42 -11.38 7.55
C ALA A 211 6.78 -12.08 7.59
N PHE A 212 7.10 -12.72 8.71
CA PHE A 212 8.33 -13.51 8.87
C PHE A 212 8.03 -15.00 8.73
N PHE A 213 8.96 -15.72 8.11
CA PHE A 213 8.85 -17.15 7.85
C PHE A 213 9.89 -17.92 8.68
N PRO A 214 9.62 -19.19 9.01
CA PRO A 214 10.59 -20.06 9.69
C PRO A 214 11.77 -20.43 8.78
#